data_AF-A0A165Z4H7-F1
#
_entry.id   AF-A0A165Z4H7-F1
#
_cell.length_a   1.000
_cell.length_b   1.000
_cell.length_c   1.000
_cell.angle_alpha   90.00
_cell.angle_beta   90.00
_cell.angle_gamma   90.00
#
_symmetry.space_group_name_H-M   'P 1'
#
loop_
_entity.id
_entity.type
_entity.pdbx_description
1 polymer ?
#
loop_
_entity_poly.entity_id
_entity_poly.type
_entity_poly.pdbx_seq_one_letter_code
_entity_poly.pdbx_strand_id
1 'polypeptide(L)'
;IAMACLNLPPSLRYKPEYMYLNAVMPEEPILDRTNHYLKPIVTQLEHSYTNGVKYNRTYKNPEGRQTRLAIAVLVNDLPGGKKITQMAHHSSKAHFCSLCTLGKEHINNINPSKWTQRDVNILRNAAEQWRDADSKAQRDALFKKYGVRWSELWRLPYYNPIRMLVIDGMHNLFEGLVQFHCRYVLGIDETDADGEV
;
A
#
# COMPACT_ATOMS: atom_id res chain seq x y z
N ILE A 1 -1.50 -8.66 -7.84
CA ILE A 1 -2.22 -7.37 -7.83
C ILE A 1 -3.60 -7.59 -8.41
N ALA A 2 -4.63 -7.42 -7.58
CA ALA A 2 -6.02 -7.44 -8.00
C ALA A 2 -6.67 -6.09 -7.67
N MET A 3 -7.68 -5.71 -8.44
CA MET A 3 -8.43 -4.46 -8.24
C MET A 3 -9.93 -4.76 -8.10
N ALA A 4 -10.58 -4.05 -7.18
CA ALA A 4 -12.02 -4.09 -6.98
C ALA A 4 -12.65 -2.80 -7.50
N CYS A 5 -13.78 -2.88 -8.20
CA CYS A 5 -14.51 -1.70 -8.66
C CYS A 5 -15.41 -1.16 -7.55
N LEU A 6 -15.04 -0.02 -6.95
CA LEU A 6 -15.80 0.58 -5.85
C LEU A 6 -17.17 1.14 -6.26
N ASN A 7 -17.42 1.30 -7.56
CA ASN A 7 -18.73 1.72 -8.08
C ASN A 7 -19.78 0.60 -8.00
N LEU A 8 -19.37 -0.66 -7.79
CA LEU A 8 -20.30 -1.76 -7.57
C LEU A 8 -20.92 -1.70 -6.15
N PRO A 9 -22.13 -2.23 -5.95
CA PRO A 9 -22.70 -2.44 -4.62
C PRO A 9 -21.74 -3.23 -3.72
N PRO A 10 -21.65 -2.91 -2.41
CA PRO A 10 -20.72 -3.58 -1.48
C PRO A 10 -20.78 -5.10 -1.50
N SER A 11 -21.98 -5.68 -1.66
CA SER A 11 -22.21 -7.13 -1.74
C SER A 11 -21.60 -7.80 -2.97
N LEU A 12 -21.20 -7.04 -3.99
CA LEU A 12 -20.63 -7.54 -5.24
C LEU A 12 -19.12 -7.29 -5.37
N ARG A 13 -18.59 -6.21 -4.77
CA ARG A 13 -17.21 -5.70 -5.00
C ARG A 13 -16.11 -6.75 -4.90
N TYR A 14 -16.25 -7.69 -3.97
CA TYR A 14 -15.22 -8.69 -3.64
C TYR A 14 -15.60 -10.11 -4.03
N LYS A 15 -16.69 -10.31 -4.78
CA LYS A 15 -16.95 -11.64 -5.33
C LYS A 15 -15.92 -11.93 -6.44
N PRO A 16 -15.43 -13.18 -6.57
CA PRO A 16 -14.39 -13.51 -7.54
C PRO A 16 -14.69 -13.06 -8.98
N GLU A 17 -15.95 -13.06 -9.39
CA GLU A 17 -16.40 -12.68 -10.74
C GLU A 17 -16.28 -11.17 -11.03
N TYR A 18 -16.19 -10.33 -9.99
CA TYR A 18 -16.07 -8.87 -10.10
C TYR A 18 -14.68 -8.34 -9.71
N MET A 19 -13.74 -9.24 -9.41
CA MET A 19 -12.35 -8.90 -9.11
C MET A 19 -11.50 -8.94 -10.37
N TYR A 20 -10.76 -7.87 -10.62
CA TYR A 20 -9.88 -7.75 -11.78
C TYR A 20 -8.45 -8.16 -11.41
N LEU A 21 -8.00 -9.32 -11.86
CA LEU A 21 -6.60 -9.73 -11.72
C LEU A 21 -5.74 -8.98 -12.75
N ASN A 22 -4.81 -8.16 -12.26
CA ASN A 22 -3.98 -7.29 -13.12
C ASN A 22 -2.53 -7.76 -13.25
N ALA A 23 -1.99 -8.39 -12.22
CA ALA A 23 -0.64 -8.95 -12.25
C ALA A 23 -0.52 -10.11 -11.27
N VAL A 24 0.22 -11.14 -11.66
CA VAL A 24 0.67 -12.23 -10.79
C VAL A 24 2.18 -12.09 -10.65
N MET A 25 2.67 -12.12 -9.41
CA MET A 25 4.09 -12.07 -9.10
C MET A 25 4.48 -13.48 -8.64
N PRO A 26 5.20 -14.27 -9.46
CA PRO A 26 5.53 -15.65 -9.12
C PRO A 26 6.49 -15.75 -7.94
N GLU A 27 7.36 -14.75 -7.80
CA GLU A 27 8.30 -14.60 -6.70
C GLU A 27 8.11 -13.23 -6.05
N GLU A 28 8.50 -13.13 -4.79
CA GLU A 28 8.43 -11.89 -4.06
C GLU A 28 9.46 -10.87 -4.59
N PRO A 29 9.04 -9.70 -5.11
CA PRO A 29 9.97 -8.78 -5.73
C PRO A 29 10.92 -8.15 -4.70
N ILE A 30 12.20 -8.08 -5.08
CA ILE A 30 13.25 -7.46 -4.29
C ILE A 30 13.24 -5.95 -4.52
N LEU A 31 13.29 -5.17 -3.43
CA LEU A 31 13.41 -3.70 -3.46
C LEU A 31 12.35 -3.03 -4.36
N ASP A 32 12.79 -2.32 -5.39
CA ASP A 32 12.00 -1.54 -6.34
C ASP A 32 11.48 -2.35 -7.54
N ARG A 33 11.78 -3.66 -7.62
CA ARG A 33 11.33 -4.52 -8.72
C ARG A 33 9.80 -4.67 -8.82
N THR A 34 9.05 -4.34 -7.77
CA THR A 34 7.58 -4.24 -7.86
C THR A 34 7.13 -3.25 -8.94
N ASN A 35 7.96 -2.25 -9.26
CA ASN A 35 7.69 -1.28 -10.32
C ASN A 35 7.51 -1.92 -11.70
N HIS A 36 8.20 -3.03 -11.99
CA HIS A 36 8.03 -3.71 -13.28
C HIS A 36 6.59 -4.24 -13.47
N TYR A 37 5.96 -4.69 -12.39
CA TYR A 37 4.57 -5.15 -12.40
C TYR A 37 3.56 -3.99 -12.33
N LEU A 38 3.91 -2.91 -11.63
CA LEU A 38 3.04 -1.73 -11.50
C LEU A 38 3.02 -0.87 -12.76
N LYS A 39 4.14 -0.78 -13.49
CA LYS A 39 4.29 0.09 -14.67
C LYS A 39 3.17 -0.06 -15.71
N PRO A 40 2.79 -1.27 -16.19
CA PRO A 40 1.70 -1.40 -17.16
C PRO A 40 0.36 -0.94 -16.59
N ILE A 41 0.07 -1.27 -15.33
CA ILE A 41 -1.18 -0.91 -14.65
C ILE A 41 -1.27 0.62 -14.48
N VAL A 42 -0.20 1.23 -13.95
CA VAL A 42 -0.13 2.67 -13.73
C VAL A 42 -0.21 3.44 -15.03
N THR A 43 0.40 2.95 -16.12
CA THR A 43 0.32 3.59 -17.44
C THR A 43 -1.12 3.67 -17.94
N GLN A 44 -1.90 2.59 -17.79
CA GLN A 44 -3.32 2.60 -18.16
C GLN A 44 -4.14 3.54 -17.25
N LEU A 45 -3.86 3.53 -15.94
CA LEU A 45 -4.55 4.38 -14.97
C LEU A 45 -4.24 5.86 -15.16
N GLU A 46 -3.00 6.22 -15.45
CA GLU A 46 -2.57 7.59 -15.73
C GLU A 46 -3.29 8.12 -16.98
N HIS A 47 -3.29 7.33 -18.07
CA HIS A 47 -4.03 7.69 -19.29
C HIS A 47 -5.53 7.83 -19.01
N SER A 48 -6.12 6.86 -18.32
CA SER A 48 -7.55 6.87 -17.97
C SER A 48 -7.93 8.04 -17.06
N TYR A 49 -7.08 8.42 -16.11
CA TYR A 49 -7.36 9.53 -15.21
C TYR A 49 -7.29 10.88 -15.93
N THR A 50 -6.23 11.09 -16.72
CA THR A 50 -5.95 12.36 -17.38
C THR A 50 -6.86 12.59 -18.58
N ASN A 51 -6.96 11.58 -19.46
CA ASN A 51 -7.67 11.70 -20.73
C ASN A 51 -9.09 11.12 -20.66
N GLY A 52 -9.34 10.16 -19.76
CA GLY A 52 -10.59 9.40 -19.75
C GLY A 52 -10.62 8.29 -20.80
N VAL A 53 -11.54 7.36 -20.61
CA VAL A 53 -11.89 6.29 -21.56
C VAL A 53 -13.31 6.53 -22.03
N LYS A 54 -13.49 6.72 -23.35
CA LYS A 54 -14.81 6.89 -23.98
C LYS A 54 -15.39 5.53 -24.32
N TYR A 55 -16.47 5.16 -23.65
CA TYR A 55 -17.29 4.03 -24.06
C TYR A 55 -18.32 4.49 -25.09
N ASN A 56 -18.46 3.73 -26.18
CA ASN A 56 -19.40 4.03 -27.27
C ASN A 56 -20.86 3.91 -26.84
N ARG A 57 -21.17 3.03 -25.87
CA ARG A 57 -22.51 2.82 -25.34
C ARG A 57 -22.46 2.20 -23.94
N THR A 58 -23.36 2.63 -23.06
CA THR A 58 -23.61 1.99 -21.76
C THR A 58 -25.13 1.83 -21.55
N TYR A 59 -25.56 0.98 -20.62
CA TYR A 59 -26.98 0.73 -20.37
C TYR A 59 -27.80 2.02 -20.15
N LYS A 60 -27.26 2.98 -19.37
CA LYS A 60 -27.90 4.27 -19.10
C LYS A 60 -27.53 5.39 -20.07
N ASN A 61 -26.57 5.19 -20.98
CA ASN A 61 -26.14 6.22 -21.94
C ASN A 61 -25.94 5.57 -23.32
N PRO A 62 -27.00 5.54 -24.15
CA PRO A 62 -26.96 4.96 -25.51
C PRO A 62 -25.92 5.61 -26.43
N GLU A 63 -25.68 6.92 -26.27
CA GLU A 63 -24.70 7.71 -27.03
C GLU A 63 -23.26 7.59 -26.51
N GLY A 64 -23.07 6.75 -25.49
CA GLY A 64 -21.79 6.56 -24.82
C GLY A 64 -21.55 7.55 -23.69
N ARG A 65 -20.40 7.39 -23.03
CA ARG A 65 -19.96 8.28 -21.95
C ARG A 65 -18.45 8.17 -21.78
N GLN A 66 -17.82 9.29 -21.45
CA GLN A 66 -16.43 9.32 -21.02
C GLN A 66 -16.35 9.05 -19.52
N THR A 67 -15.45 8.15 -19.15
CA THR A 67 -15.21 7.74 -17.76
C THR A 67 -13.75 7.94 -17.40
N ARG A 68 -13.45 8.05 -16.11
CA ARG A 68 -12.08 8.13 -15.60
C ARG A 68 -11.92 7.11 -14.48
N LEU A 69 -10.75 6.50 -14.39
CA LEU A 69 -10.40 5.57 -13.33
C LEU A 69 -9.41 6.22 -12.37
N ALA A 70 -9.57 5.95 -11.08
CA ALA A 70 -8.64 6.34 -10.03
C ALA A 70 -8.52 5.24 -8.97
N ILE A 71 -7.31 5.09 -8.42
CA ILE A 71 -7.10 4.24 -7.23
C ILE A 71 -7.52 5.04 -6.00
N ALA A 72 -8.47 4.50 -5.24
CA ALA A 72 -8.90 5.10 -3.97
C ALA A 72 -8.04 4.65 -2.79
N VAL A 73 -7.78 3.34 -2.68
CA VAL A 73 -7.05 2.72 -1.56
C VAL A 73 -6.17 1.56 -2.04
N LEU A 74 -5.08 1.33 -1.33
CA LEU A 74 -4.17 0.21 -1.45
C LEU A 74 -4.32 -0.65 -0.20
N VAL A 75 -4.91 -1.84 -0.36
CA VAL A 75 -5.11 -2.81 0.72
C VAL A 75 -4.04 -3.88 0.58
N ASN A 76 -3.13 -3.96 1.55
CA ASN A 76 -2.06 -4.94 1.61
C ASN A 76 -1.75 -5.22 3.08
N ASP A 77 -1.18 -6.38 3.36
CA ASP A 77 -0.43 -6.58 4.59
C ASP A 77 0.68 -5.52 4.72
N LEU A 78 1.18 -5.30 5.93
CA LEU A 78 2.16 -4.23 6.15
C LEU A 78 3.45 -4.41 5.31
N PRO A 79 4.07 -5.60 5.24
CA PRO A 79 5.20 -5.86 4.35
C PRO A 79 4.93 -5.58 2.87
N GLY A 80 3.85 -6.13 2.31
CA GLY A 80 3.48 -5.94 0.90
C GLY A 80 3.16 -4.47 0.59
N GLY A 81 2.46 -3.80 1.51
CA GLY A 81 2.16 -2.37 1.42
C GLY A 81 3.42 -1.52 1.31
N LYS A 82 4.42 -1.77 2.16
CA LYS A 82 5.71 -1.05 2.10
C LYS A 82 6.45 -1.27 0.78
N LYS A 83 6.37 -2.46 0.20
CA LYS A 83 6.98 -2.77 -1.10
C LYS A 83 6.24 -2.05 -2.23
N ILE A 84 4.91 -2.08 -2.27
CA ILE A 84 4.13 -1.39 -3.30
C ILE A 84 4.33 0.13 -3.25
N THR A 85 4.32 0.72 -2.05
CA THR A 85 4.54 2.16 -1.88
C THR A 85 6.01 2.56 -1.89
N GLN A 86 6.92 1.59 -1.94
CA GLN A 86 8.37 1.77 -1.91
C GLN A 86 8.88 2.53 -0.68
N MET A 87 8.16 2.39 0.44
CA MET A 87 8.52 2.97 1.72
C MET A 87 9.38 2.03 2.55
N ALA A 88 10.07 2.58 3.55
CA ALA A 88 10.88 1.79 4.47
C ALA A 88 10.05 0.75 5.23
N HIS A 89 10.66 -0.42 5.38
CA HIS A 89 10.06 -1.58 6.02
C HIS A 89 9.66 -1.27 7.47
N HIS A 90 8.68 -2.01 8.00
CA HIS A 90 8.20 -1.82 9.38
C HIS A 90 9.29 -2.08 10.44
N SER A 91 10.38 -2.77 10.08
CA SER A 91 11.53 -2.97 10.96
C SER A 91 12.54 -1.81 10.95
N SER A 92 12.37 -0.81 10.09
CA SER A 92 13.28 0.35 9.97
C SER A 92 13.37 1.13 11.28
N LYS A 93 14.60 1.41 11.74
CA LYS A 93 14.81 2.21 12.96
C LYS A 93 14.31 3.65 12.80
N ALA A 94 14.56 4.29 11.66
CA ALA A 94 14.19 5.70 11.45
C ALA A 94 12.79 5.90 10.84
N HIS A 95 12.27 4.90 10.13
CA HIS A 95 11.11 5.09 9.23
C HIS A 95 10.14 3.89 9.24
N PHE A 96 9.81 3.37 10.43
CA PHE A 96 8.89 2.22 10.53
C PHE A 96 7.45 2.57 10.10
N CYS A 97 6.98 3.78 10.42
CA CYS A 97 5.61 4.20 10.18
C CYS A 97 5.43 4.86 8.80
N SER A 98 4.30 4.56 8.13
CA SER A 98 3.91 5.22 6.87
C SER A 98 3.23 6.58 7.07
N LEU A 99 2.75 6.86 8.29
CA LEU A 99 1.94 8.05 8.59
C LEU A 99 2.74 9.15 9.30
N CYS A 100 3.66 8.77 10.18
CA CYS A 100 4.47 9.70 10.98
C CYS A 100 5.97 9.49 10.78
N THR A 101 6.76 10.42 11.29
CA THR A 101 8.22 10.43 11.21
C THR A 101 8.89 9.90 12.48
N LEU A 102 8.15 9.28 13.40
CA LEU A 102 8.74 8.70 14.61
C LEU A 102 9.76 7.61 14.25
N GLY A 103 10.86 7.59 15.01
CA GLY A 103 11.77 6.46 15.06
C GLY A 103 11.20 5.30 15.87
N LYS A 104 11.66 4.08 15.59
CA LYS A 104 11.19 2.83 16.19
C LYS A 104 11.51 2.76 17.68
N GLU A 105 12.56 3.42 18.14
CA GLU A 105 12.88 3.63 19.54
C GLU A 105 11.75 4.35 20.31
N HIS A 106 10.88 5.08 19.61
CA HIS A 106 9.72 5.76 20.16
C HIS A 106 8.40 5.06 19.83
N ILE A 107 8.41 3.77 19.46
CA ILE A 107 7.19 3.02 19.09
C ILE A 107 6.14 2.99 20.20
N ASN A 108 6.55 3.05 21.47
CA ASN A 108 5.66 3.08 22.62
C ASN A 108 5.07 4.47 22.92
N ASN A 109 5.40 5.49 22.14
CA ASN A 109 4.77 6.80 22.27
C ASN A 109 3.36 6.75 21.67
N ILE A 110 2.37 6.49 22.51
CA ILE A 110 0.95 6.40 22.12
C ILE A 110 0.21 7.75 22.10
N ASN A 111 0.91 8.89 22.27
CA ASN A 111 0.29 10.21 22.29
C ASN A 111 0.34 10.88 20.91
N PRO A 112 -0.77 10.93 20.14
CA PRO A 112 -0.76 11.40 18.76
C PRO A 112 -0.39 12.87 18.59
N SER A 113 -0.58 13.71 19.62
CA SER A 113 -0.21 15.13 19.57
C SER A 113 1.30 15.36 19.48
N LYS A 114 2.10 14.36 19.88
CA LYS A 114 3.56 14.37 19.79
C LYS A 114 4.08 13.82 18.46
N TRP A 115 3.20 13.35 17.58
CA TRP A 115 3.60 12.71 16.33
C TRP A 115 3.67 13.73 15.21
N THR A 116 4.85 13.88 14.61
CA THR A 116 4.99 14.64 13.38
C THR A 116 4.50 13.78 12.22
N GLN A 117 3.44 14.24 11.54
CA GLN A 117 2.94 13.60 10.33
C GLN A 117 3.93 13.73 9.18
N ARG A 118 3.96 12.73 8.29
CA ARG A 118 4.72 12.83 7.05
C ARG A 118 4.07 13.85 6.12
N ASP A 119 4.88 14.50 5.31
CA ASP A 119 4.43 15.39 4.24
C ASP A 119 4.53 14.67 2.90
N VAL A 120 3.42 14.61 2.16
CA VAL A 120 3.35 13.94 0.85
C VAL A 120 4.23 14.60 -0.21
N ASN A 121 4.39 15.92 -0.17
CA ASN A 121 5.22 16.67 -1.12
C ASN A 121 6.70 16.40 -0.85
N ILE A 122 7.10 16.34 0.42
CA ILE A 122 8.47 15.95 0.80
C ILE A 122 8.75 14.52 0.35
N LEU A 123 7.82 13.59 0.57
CA LEU A 123 7.95 12.20 0.11
C LEU A 123 8.05 12.10 -1.42
N ARG A 124 7.21 12.82 -2.16
CA ARG A 124 7.21 12.85 -3.63
C ARG A 124 8.56 13.35 -4.15
N ASN A 125 9.01 14.50 -3.66
CA ASN A 125 10.28 15.10 -4.07
C ASN A 125 11.46 14.16 -3.74
N ALA A 126 11.47 13.55 -2.56
CA ALA A 126 12.50 12.57 -2.19
C ALA A 126 12.48 11.32 -3.10
N ALA A 127 11.30 10.83 -3.49
CA ALA A 127 11.16 9.70 -4.40
C ALA A 127 11.62 10.03 -5.82
N GLU A 128 11.36 11.25 -6.31
CA GLU A 128 11.84 11.76 -7.59
C GLU A 128 13.36 11.92 -7.59
N GLN A 129 13.94 12.54 -6.55
CA GLN A 129 15.39 12.61 -6.37
C GLN A 129 16.02 11.20 -6.34
N TRP A 130 15.37 10.25 -5.68
CA TRP A 130 15.86 8.86 -5.63
C TRP A 130 15.85 8.21 -7.02
N ARG A 131 14.79 8.43 -7.82
CA ARG A 131 14.69 7.94 -9.20
C ARG A 131 15.83 8.49 -10.06
N ASP A 132 16.02 9.81 -9.97
CA ASP A 132 16.90 10.60 -10.84
C ASP A 132 18.36 10.61 -10.37
N ALA A 133 18.65 10.05 -9.19
CA ALA A 133 20.01 9.93 -8.68
C ALA A 133 20.89 9.04 -9.58
N ASP A 134 22.10 9.53 -9.85
CA ASP A 134 23.07 8.94 -10.79
C ASP A 134 23.78 7.69 -10.23
N SER A 135 23.76 7.51 -8.92
CA SER A 135 24.50 6.42 -8.26
C SER A 135 23.68 5.69 -7.20
N LYS A 136 24.02 4.41 -7.00
CA LYS A 136 23.49 3.61 -5.90
C LYS A 136 23.78 4.26 -4.53
N ALA A 137 24.96 4.84 -4.34
CA ALA A 137 25.33 5.49 -3.09
C ALA A 137 24.41 6.69 -2.77
N GLN A 138 24.09 7.52 -3.77
CA GLN A 138 23.13 8.62 -3.61
C GLN A 138 21.72 8.10 -3.30
N ARG A 139 21.27 7.06 -4.02
CA ARG A 139 19.99 6.38 -3.75
C ARG A 139 19.90 5.85 -2.32
N ASP A 140 20.96 5.21 -1.85
CA ASP A 140 21.02 4.66 -0.49
C ASP A 140 21.01 5.79 0.56
N ALA A 141 21.72 6.89 0.30
CA ALA A 141 21.71 8.07 1.17
C ALA A 141 20.32 8.75 1.24
N LEU A 142 19.65 8.93 0.10
CA LEU A 142 18.30 9.48 0.02
C LEU A 142 17.29 8.58 0.73
N PHE A 143 17.35 7.27 0.49
CA PHE A 143 16.46 6.31 1.17
C PHE A 143 16.71 6.29 2.68
N LYS A 144 17.97 6.37 3.13
CA LYS A 144 18.30 6.46 4.56
C LYS A 144 17.72 7.72 5.21
N LYS A 145 17.69 8.84 4.48
CA LYS A 145 17.22 10.13 4.98
C LYS A 145 15.69 10.25 5.03
N TYR A 146 14.99 9.76 3.99
CA TYR A 146 13.55 10.00 3.82
C TYR A 146 12.69 8.73 3.98
N GLY A 147 13.29 7.56 3.83
CA GLY A 147 12.61 6.27 3.95
C GLY A 147 11.68 5.94 2.79
N VAL A 148 11.95 6.48 1.60
CA VAL A 148 11.13 6.26 0.40
C VAL A 148 12.01 6.11 -0.84
N ARG A 149 11.63 5.20 -1.74
CA ARG A 149 12.18 5.05 -3.10
C ARG A 149 11.11 5.43 -4.13
N TRP A 150 11.48 5.41 -5.40
CA TRP A 150 10.53 5.57 -6.48
C TRP A 150 9.56 4.38 -6.57
N SER A 151 8.27 4.65 -6.45
CA SER A 151 7.18 3.77 -6.87
C SER A 151 6.54 4.31 -8.14
N GLU A 152 6.17 3.45 -9.09
CA GLU A 152 5.40 3.85 -10.28
C GLU A 152 4.14 4.63 -9.92
N LEU A 153 3.54 4.37 -8.76
CA LEU A 153 2.35 5.07 -8.28
C LEU A 153 2.51 6.60 -8.19
N TRP A 154 3.73 7.12 -8.05
CA TRP A 154 3.98 8.57 -8.03
C TRP A 154 3.66 9.28 -9.35
N ARG A 155 3.57 8.54 -10.47
CA ARG A 155 3.09 9.06 -11.76
C ARG A 155 1.63 9.50 -11.69
N LEU A 156 0.84 8.94 -10.78
CA LEU A 156 -0.55 9.33 -10.59
C LEU A 156 -0.61 10.68 -9.84
N PRO A 157 -1.19 11.74 -10.42
CA PRO A 157 -1.17 13.09 -9.83
C PRO A 157 -1.84 13.17 -8.45
N TYR A 158 -2.87 12.33 -8.24
CA TYR A 158 -3.66 12.28 -7.01
C TYR A 158 -3.08 11.35 -5.94
N TYR A 159 -2.01 10.61 -6.24
CA TYR A 159 -1.49 9.60 -5.33
C TYR A 159 -0.92 10.21 -4.06
N ASN A 160 -1.34 9.65 -2.92
CA ASN A 160 -0.86 10.00 -1.60
C ASN A 160 -0.75 8.73 -0.74
N PRO A 161 0.46 8.18 -0.52
CA PRO A 161 0.63 6.95 0.25
C PRO A 161 0.19 7.09 1.72
N ILE A 162 0.23 8.30 2.29
CA ILE A 162 -0.17 8.55 3.69
C ILE A 162 -1.67 8.33 3.87
N ARG A 163 -2.47 8.59 2.82
CA ARG A 163 -3.94 8.48 2.86
C ARG A 163 -4.45 7.20 2.20
N MET A 164 -3.72 6.69 1.21
CA MET A 164 -4.18 5.61 0.35
C MET A 164 -3.68 4.24 0.79
N LEU A 165 -2.53 4.14 1.47
CA LEU A 165 -2.08 2.87 2.06
C LEU A 165 -2.86 2.64 3.36
N VAL A 166 -3.89 1.81 3.30
CA VAL A 166 -4.74 1.51 4.45
C VAL A 166 -4.16 0.37 5.29
N ILE A 167 -4.47 0.38 6.58
CA ILE A 167 -4.13 -0.72 7.48
C ILE A 167 -5.09 -1.87 7.17
N ASP A 168 -4.55 -3.02 6.81
CA ASP A 168 -5.35 -4.22 6.59
C ASP A 168 -5.85 -4.78 7.92
N GLY A 169 -7.16 -4.70 8.13
CA GLY A 169 -7.82 -5.20 9.34
C GLY A 169 -7.64 -6.71 9.52
N MET A 170 -7.55 -7.49 8.45
CA MET A 170 -7.40 -8.94 8.57
C MET A 170 -6.07 -9.30 9.25
N HIS A 171 -4.96 -8.88 8.64
CA HIS A 171 -3.63 -9.19 9.14
C HIS A 171 -3.27 -8.40 10.41
N ASN A 172 -3.69 -7.13 10.53
CA ASN A 172 -3.30 -6.31 11.68
C ASN A 172 -4.19 -6.55 12.91
N LEU A 173 -5.52 -6.60 12.73
CA LEU A 173 -6.45 -6.72 13.86
C LEU A 173 -6.68 -8.19 14.22
N PHE A 174 -7.13 -9.02 13.28
CA PHE A 174 -7.51 -10.40 13.59
C PHE A 174 -6.30 -11.31 13.78
N GLU A 175 -5.42 -11.38 12.78
CA GLU A 175 -4.24 -12.26 12.85
C GLU A 175 -3.10 -11.67 13.71
N GLY A 176 -3.06 -10.35 13.86
CA GLY A 176 -2.08 -9.68 14.72
C GLY A 176 -2.56 -9.53 16.14
N LEU A 177 -3.39 -8.52 16.39
CA LEU A 177 -3.79 -8.12 17.74
C LEU A 177 -4.62 -9.17 18.47
N VAL A 178 -5.69 -9.68 17.85
CA VAL A 178 -6.58 -10.65 18.50
C VAL A 178 -5.83 -11.94 18.79
N GLN A 179 -5.09 -12.47 17.82
CA GLN A 179 -4.24 -13.64 18.04
C GLN A 179 -3.26 -13.43 19.21
N PHE A 180 -2.57 -12.28 19.25
CA PHE A 180 -1.63 -11.98 20.32
C PHE A 180 -2.31 -11.94 21.70
N HIS A 181 -3.47 -11.28 21.80
CA HIS A 181 -4.20 -11.17 23.06
C HIS A 181 -4.71 -12.53 23.53
N CYS A 182 -5.31 -13.33 22.64
CA CYS A 182 -5.81 -14.65 23.01
C CYS A 182 -4.67 -15.56 23.49
N ARG A 183 -3.59 -15.68 22.72
CA ARG A 183 -2.51 -16.64 23.05
C ARG A 183 -1.62 -16.17 24.19
N TYR A 184 -1.16 -14.93 24.17
CA TYR A 184 -0.10 -14.48 25.07
C TYR A 184 -0.61 -13.69 26.28
N VAL A 185 -1.71 -12.93 26.14
CA VAL A 185 -2.25 -12.12 27.25
C VAL A 185 -3.24 -12.94 28.08
N LEU A 186 -4.13 -13.68 27.41
CA LEU A 186 -5.15 -14.49 28.05
C LEU A 186 -4.73 -15.95 28.28
N GLY A 187 -3.64 -16.42 27.64
CA GLY A 187 -3.15 -17.78 27.81
C GLY A 187 -4.04 -18.84 27.15
N ILE A 188 -4.85 -18.47 26.16
CA ILE A 188 -5.70 -19.38 25.38
C ILE A 188 -4.83 -19.99 24.29
N ASP A 189 -3.93 -20.88 24.69
CA ASP A 189 -3.21 -21.77 23.79
C ASP A 189 -3.74 -23.20 24.00
N GLU A 190 -3.89 -23.97 22.93
CA GLU A 190 -4.22 -25.40 23.02
C GLU A 190 -2.98 -26.16 23.53
N THR A 191 -2.74 -26.12 24.84
CA THR A 191 -2.12 -27.23 25.58
C THR A 191 -2.72 -27.28 26.98
N ASP A 192 -3.97 -27.72 27.07
CA ASP A 192 -4.27 -28.69 28.11
C ASP A 192 -3.45 -29.93 27.75
N ALA A 193 -2.40 -30.17 28.53
CA ALA A 193 -1.72 -31.44 28.58
C ALA A 193 -2.64 -32.48 29.23
N ASP A 194 -3.78 -32.75 28.61
CA ASP A 194 -4.57 -33.96 28.84
C ASP A 194 -3.90 -35.10 28.07
N GLY A 195 -2.82 -35.60 28.65
CA GLY A 195 -1.97 -36.59 28.01
C GLY A 195 -0.92 -37.20 28.94
N GLU A 196 -1.26 -37.45 30.20
CA GLU A 196 -0.58 -38.50 30.97
C GLU A 196 -1.62 -39.52 31.49
N VAL A 197 -1.36 -40.75 31.08
CA VAL A 197 -1.99 -42.03 31.48
C VAL A 197 -1.62 -42.36 32.92
#